data_AF-A0A519K8P0-F1
#
_entry.id   AF-A0A519K8P0-F1
#
_cell.length_a   1.000
_cell.length_b   1.000
_cell.length_c   1.000
_cell.angle_alpha   90.00
_cell.angle_beta   90.00
_cell.angle_gamma   90.00
#
_symmetry.space_group_name_H-M   'P 1'
#
loop_
_entity.id
_entity.type
_entity.pdbx_description
1 polymer ?
#
loop_
_entity_poly.entity_id
_entity_poly.type
_entity_poly.pdbx_seq_one_letter_code
_entity_poly.pdbx_strand_id
1 'polypeptide(L)' 'MANFKGKTIIVTGAAMGLGYAAAESLASKGADLTL' A
#
# COMPACT_ATOMS: atom_id res chain seq x y z
N MET A 1 12.51 -7.30 -8.01
CA MET A 1 11.39 -6.84 -7.17
C MET A 1 10.76 -5.62 -7.83
N ALA A 2 9.42 -5.47 -7.79
CA ALA A 2 8.76 -4.26 -8.26
C ALA A 2 9.00 -3.10 -7.27
N ASN A 3 9.41 -1.94 -7.78
CA ASN A 3 9.65 -0.71 -7.01
C ASN A 3 8.46 0.23 -7.19
N PHE A 4 7.83 0.65 -6.09
CA PHE A 4 6.67 1.54 -6.11
C PHE A 4 6.99 2.98 -5.68
N LYS A 5 8.28 3.32 -5.56
CA LYS A 5 8.71 4.68 -5.21
C LYS A 5 8.14 5.72 -6.19
N GLY A 6 7.49 6.74 -5.64
CA GLY A 6 6.87 7.82 -6.41
C GLY A 6 5.53 7.44 -7.07
N LYS A 7 4.93 6.30 -6.71
CA LYS A 7 3.56 5.95 -7.08
C LYS A 7 2.64 6.20 -5.89
N THR A 8 1.56 6.95 -6.12
CA THR A 8 0.47 7.11 -5.17
C THR A 8 -0.59 6.02 -5.41
N ILE A 9 -0.97 5.30 -4.36
CA ILE A 9 -1.95 4.22 -4.42
C ILE A 9 -2.99 4.44 -3.32
N ILE A 10 -4.27 4.33 -3.68
CA ILE A 10 -5.39 4.42 -2.73
C ILE A 10 -5.84 3.01 -2.39
N VAL A 11 -5.86 2.67 -1.11
CA VAL A 11 -6.31 1.36 -0.61
C VAL A 11 -7.54 1.54 0.25
N THR A 12 -8.72 1.23 -0.28
CA THR A 12 -9.96 1.27 0.52
C THR A 12 -10.08 0.04 1.41
N GLY A 13 -10.73 0.19 2.58
CA GLY A 13 -10.90 -0.92 3.52
C GLY A 13 -9.60 -1.38 4.19
N ALA A 14 -8.60 -0.50 4.28
CA ALA A 14 -7.30 -0.81 4.87
C ALA A 14 -7.29 -0.87 6.42
N ALA A 15 -8.44 -0.76 7.06
CA ALA A 15 -8.55 -0.82 8.52
C ALA A 15 -8.17 -2.19 9.11
N MET A 16 -8.40 -3.28 8.37
CA MET A 16 -8.05 -4.65 8.80
C MET A 16 -7.99 -5.64 7.63
N GLY A 17 -7.52 -6.85 7.92
CA GLY A 17 -7.56 -7.98 6.98
C GLY A 17 -6.73 -7.74 5.72
N LEU A 18 -7.30 -8.07 4.56
CA LEU A 18 -6.58 -8.02 3.28
C LEU A 18 -6.21 -6.60 2.85
N GLY A 19 -7.06 -5.61 3.12
CA GLY A 19 -6.77 -4.21 2.81
C GLY A 19 -5.54 -3.71 3.57
N TYR A 20 -5.45 -4.04 4.87
CA TYR A 20 -4.30 -3.71 5.70
C TYR A 20 -3.02 -4.43 5.21
N ALA A 21 -3.10 -5.73 4.97
CA ALA A 21 -1.95 -6.52 4.50
C ALA A 21 -1.43 -6.04 3.13
N ALA A 22 -2.34 -5.64 2.22
CA ALA A 22 -1.98 -5.05 0.94
C ALA A 22 -1.28 -3.69 1.12
N ALA A 23 -1.82 -2.81 1.97
CA ALA A 23 -1.21 -1.53 2.30
C ALA A 23 0.20 -1.70 2.88
N GLU A 24 0.38 -2.61 3.84
CA GLU A 24 1.69 -2.89 4.44
C GLU A 24 2.72 -3.38 3.41
N SER A 25 2.30 -4.29 2.51
CA SER A 25 3.18 -4.81 1.45
C SER A 25 3.57 -3.74 0.43
N LEU A 26 2.66 -2.81 0.11
CA LEU A 26 2.91 -1.71 -0.84
C LEU A 26 3.79 -0.63 -0.23
N ALA A 27 3.55 -0.26 1.04
CA ALA A 27 4.37 0.68 1.80
C ALA A 27 5.81 0.18 1.92
N SER A 28 6.00 -1.11 2.22
CA SER A 28 7.32 -1.75 2.30
C SER A 28 8.12 -1.71 1.00
N LYS A 29 7.45 -1.46 -0.14
CA LYS A 29 8.07 -1.33 -1.47
C LYS A 29 8.18 0.13 -1.93
N GLY A 30 7.91 1.09 -1.04
CA GLY A 30 8.10 2.52 -1.26
C GLY A 30 6.92 3.26 -1.89
N ALA A 31 5.72 2.66 -1.94
CA ALA A 31 4.53 3.38 -2.39
C ALA A 31 4.14 4.50 -1.42
N ASP A 32 3.58 5.59 -1.97
CA ASP A 32 2.85 6.60 -1.21
C ASP A 32 1.38 6.18 -1.12
N LEU A 33 0.84 6.06 0.09
CA LEU A 33 -0.47 5.44 0.32
C LEU A 33 -1.47 6.42 0.92
N THR A 34 -2.69 6.39 0.39
CA THR A 34 -3.88 6.93 1.06
C THR A 34 -4.80 5.76 1.41
N LEU A 35 -5.20 5.69 2.68
CA LEU A 35 -5.97 4.59 3.27
C LEU A 35 -7.43 4.98 3.50
#